data_AF-A0A7Y2DQI3-F1
#
_entry.id   AF-A0A7Y2DQI3-F1
#
_cell.length_a   1.000
_cell.length_b   1.000
_cell.length_c   1.000
_cell.angle_alpha   90.00
_cell.angle_beta   90.00
_cell.angle_gamma   90.00
#
_symmetry.space_group_name_H-M   'P 1'
#
loop_
_entity.id
_entity.type
_entity.pdbx_description
1 polymer ?
#
loop_
_entity_poly.entity_id
_entity_poly.type
_entity_poly.pdbx_seq_one_letter_code
_entity_poly.pdbx_strand_id
1 'polypeptide(L)'
;MRSALKVFGLILVVGFISTSVSAQSKKSMTVKIYFTDSNDNPNMQDCGKVKAVFRTVPKTKGVARAALNELFKGPTKQEREAGLFSWFSPESKGLLKNINIKNGYAYVNFDGWLVENLGNATTSCGSASFYSEIMTTLMQFPTIKKVFFAVEGDPAAYYEWMQIGECPKELNNCDNSNF
;
A
#
# COMPACT_ATOMS: atom_id res chain seq x y z
N MET A 1 -40.11 46.50 67.05
CA MET A 1 -40.64 46.16 65.71
C MET A 1 -39.48 45.76 64.82
N ARG A 2 -39.76 44.86 63.88
CA ARG A 2 -38.85 44.04 63.06
C ARG A 2 -37.68 44.80 62.44
N SER A 3 -36.51 44.16 62.38
CA SER A 3 -35.67 44.11 61.16
C SER A 3 -34.60 43.03 61.30
N ALA A 4 -34.82 41.93 60.59
CA ALA A 4 -33.82 40.91 60.29
C ALA A 4 -33.20 41.25 58.93
N LEU A 5 -31.87 41.24 58.82
CA LEU A 5 -31.18 41.33 57.54
C LEU A 5 -30.33 40.08 57.34
N LYS A 6 -30.76 39.24 56.39
CA LYS A 6 -30.04 38.10 55.81
C LYS A 6 -29.34 38.57 54.53
N VAL A 7 -28.05 38.31 54.35
CA VAL A 7 -27.39 38.20 53.01
C VAL A 7 -26.18 37.25 53.18
N PHE A 8 -26.31 35.97 52.80
CA PHE A 8 -26.00 35.36 51.49
C PHE A 8 -24.51 35.06 51.28
N GLY A 9 -24.11 33.81 51.59
CA GLY A 9 -22.84 33.24 51.17
C GLY A 9 -22.93 32.73 49.73
N LEU A 10 -22.05 33.24 48.86
CA LEU A 10 -21.91 32.86 47.46
C LEU A 10 -21.01 31.61 47.37
N ILE A 11 -21.61 30.42 47.21
CA ILE A 11 -20.87 29.20 46.90
C ILE A 11 -20.71 29.12 45.38
N LEU A 12 -19.51 29.39 44.89
CA LEU A 12 -19.08 29.16 43.51
C LEU A 12 -18.95 27.65 43.27
N VAL A 13 -19.99 27.05 42.69
CA VAL A 13 -19.94 25.66 42.21
C VAL A 13 -19.22 25.66 40.85
N VAL A 14 -17.92 25.39 40.86
CA VAL A 14 -17.14 25.18 39.63
C VAL A 14 -17.45 23.77 39.14
N GLY A 15 -18.40 23.66 38.22
CA GLY A 15 -18.76 22.39 37.58
C GLY A 15 -17.66 21.92 36.65
N PHE A 16 -16.87 20.93 37.07
CA PHE A 16 -15.99 20.17 36.18
C PHE A 16 -16.86 19.27 35.29
N ILE A 17 -17.11 19.72 34.06
CA ILE A 17 -17.75 18.90 33.03
C ILE A 17 -16.71 17.87 32.58
N SER A 18 -16.74 16.68 33.17
CA SER A 18 -15.92 15.55 32.72
C SER A 18 -16.52 15.02 31.41
N THR A 19 -16.05 15.54 30.28
CA THR A 19 -16.42 15.01 28.97
C THR A 19 -15.64 13.74 28.70
N SER A 20 -16.28 12.60 28.95
CA SER A 20 -15.79 11.28 28.52
C SER A 20 -15.76 11.24 26.99
N VAL A 21 -14.58 11.45 26.39
CA VAL A 21 -14.37 11.21 24.96
C VAL A 21 -14.43 9.70 24.74
N SER A 22 -15.52 9.20 24.17
CA SER A 22 -15.67 7.80 23.79
C SER A 22 -14.78 7.52 22.57
N ALA A 23 -13.76 6.67 22.75
CA ALA A 23 -12.90 6.20 21.66
C ALA A 23 -13.69 5.25 20.76
N GLN A 24 -14.24 5.76 19.66
CA GLN A 24 -14.91 4.92 18.67
C GLN A 24 -13.85 4.07 17.92
N SER A 25 -13.84 2.76 18.19
CA SER A 25 -12.98 1.79 17.50
C SER A 25 -13.26 1.84 15.98
N LYS A 26 -12.27 2.28 15.19
CA LYS A 26 -12.34 2.21 13.73
C LYS A 26 -12.34 0.75 13.31
N LYS A 27 -13.40 0.30 12.61
CA LYS A 27 -13.50 -1.06 12.07
C LYS A 27 -12.29 -1.37 11.18
N SER A 28 -11.70 -2.55 11.34
CA SER A 28 -10.56 -3.04 10.57
C SER A 28 -10.95 -4.21 9.65
N MET A 29 -10.03 -4.57 8.76
CA MET A 29 -10.08 -5.77 7.92
C MET A 29 -8.66 -6.31 7.69
N THR A 30 -8.54 -7.56 7.28
CA THR A 30 -7.27 -8.16 6.89
C THR A 30 -7.11 -8.12 5.37
N VAL A 31 -5.93 -7.72 4.90
CA VAL A 31 -5.49 -7.86 3.51
C VAL A 31 -4.29 -8.79 3.45
N LYS A 32 -4.12 -9.45 2.30
CA LYS A 32 -2.97 -10.30 2.02
C LYS A 32 -2.04 -9.55 1.04
N ILE A 33 -0.75 -9.57 1.32
CA ILE A 33 0.31 -9.06 0.45
C ILE A 33 1.35 -10.16 0.25
N TYR A 34 2.25 -10.00 -0.70
CA TYR A 34 3.19 -11.05 -1.06
C TYR A 34 4.61 -10.50 -1.18
N PHE A 35 5.56 -11.16 -0.52
CA PHE A 35 6.99 -10.86 -0.58
C PHE A 35 7.77 -12.07 -1.09
N THR A 36 8.93 -11.87 -1.71
CA THR A 36 9.86 -12.98 -2.02
C THR A 36 10.24 -13.73 -0.74
N ASP A 37 10.25 -15.07 -0.79
CA ASP A 37 10.72 -15.92 0.33
C ASP A 37 12.01 -16.64 -0.07
N SER A 38 13.11 -16.29 0.60
CA SER A 38 14.43 -16.86 0.33
C SER A 38 14.58 -18.29 0.85
N ASN A 39 13.78 -18.71 1.83
CA ASN A 39 13.86 -20.07 2.40
C ASN A 39 13.25 -21.10 1.44
N ASP A 40 12.12 -20.74 0.85
CA ASP A 40 11.41 -21.57 -0.12
C ASP A 40 12.05 -21.49 -1.53
N ASN A 41 13.09 -20.69 -1.69
CA ASN A 41 13.82 -20.46 -2.94
C ASN A 41 15.35 -20.38 -2.72
N PRO A 42 15.99 -21.47 -2.26
CA PRO A 42 17.42 -21.48 -2.01
C PRO A 42 18.19 -21.20 -3.30
N ASN A 43 19.18 -20.30 -3.22
CA ASN A 43 19.98 -19.82 -4.36
C ASN A 43 19.20 -19.04 -5.43
N MET A 44 18.00 -18.54 -5.14
CA MET A 44 17.18 -17.75 -6.07
C MET A 44 16.93 -18.46 -7.42
N GLN A 45 16.63 -19.76 -7.40
CA GLN A 45 16.35 -20.53 -8.62
C GLN A 45 15.04 -20.10 -9.30
N ASP A 46 14.03 -19.72 -8.52
CA ASP A 46 12.75 -19.20 -9.00
C ASP A 46 12.47 -17.81 -8.41
N CYS A 47 12.94 -16.78 -9.10
CA CYS A 47 12.82 -15.39 -8.64
C CYS A 47 11.38 -14.86 -8.60
N GLY A 48 10.40 -15.60 -9.15
CA GLY A 48 8.98 -15.27 -9.05
C GLY A 48 8.27 -15.82 -7.81
N LYS A 49 8.96 -16.65 -7.01
CA LYS A 49 8.34 -17.29 -5.85
C LYS A 49 8.12 -16.30 -4.70
N VAL A 50 6.86 -16.13 -4.33
CA VAL A 50 6.43 -15.20 -3.26
C VAL A 50 5.56 -15.90 -2.22
N LYS A 51 5.56 -15.36 -1.00
CA LYS A 51 4.81 -15.86 0.14
C LYS A 51 3.83 -14.83 0.66
N ALA A 52 2.64 -15.32 1.01
CA ALA A 52 1.58 -14.52 1.56
C ALA A 52 1.92 -14.04 2.98
N VAL A 53 1.64 -12.76 3.21
CA VAL A 53 1.75 -12.07 4.49
C VAL A 53 0.44 -11.32 4.74
N PHE A 54 -0.02 -11.30 5.98
CA PHE A 54 -1.29 -10.67 6.34
C PHE A 54 -1.06 -9.32 7.03
N ARG A 55 -1.90 -8.34 6.69
CA ARG A 55 -1.86 -6.99 7.26
C ARG A 55 -3.25 -6.58 7.71
N THR A 56 -3.34 -5.95 8.87
CA THR A 56 -4.59 -5.37 9.36
C THR A 56 -4.65 -3.90 8.95
N VAL A 57 -5.68 -3.55 8.19
CA VAL A 57 -5.90 -2.18 7.68
C VAL A 57 -7.28 -1.67 8.09
N PRO A 58 -7.51 -0.35 8.11
CA PRO A 58 -8.86 0.19 8.27
C PRO A 58 -9.80 -0.36 7.19
N LYS A 59 -11.05 -0.66 7.56
CA LYS A 59 -12.04 -1.16 6.60
C LYS A 59 -12.26 -0.15 5.48
N THR A 60 -12.13 -0.58 4.23
CA THR A 60 -12.24 0.26 3.04
C THR A 60 -12.91 -0.47 1.89
N LYS A 61 -13.49 0.28 0.95
CA LYS A 61 -13.92 -0.25 -0.35
C LYS A 61 -12.74 -0.43 -1.32
N GLY A 62 -11.68 0.37 -1.17
CA GLY A 62 -10.47 0.34 -2.01
C GLY A 62 -9.46 -0.70 -1.55
N VAL A 63 -9.85 -1.98 -1.53
CA VAL A 63 -9.05 -3.06 -0.94
C VAL A 63 -7.72 -3.28 -1.68
N ALA A 64 -7.72 -3.21 -3.01
CA ALA A 64 -6.50 -3.33 -3.82
C ALA A 64 -5.49 -2.21 -3.54
N ARG A 65 -5.96 -0.96 -3.42
CA ARG A 65 -5.13 0.18 -3.02
C ARG A 65 -4.53 -0.03 -1.63
N ALA A 66 -5.35 -0.49 -0.67
CA ALA A 66 -4.87 -0.76 0.67
C ALA A 66 -3.80 -1.86 0.70
N ALA A 67 -3.98 -2.93 -0.09
CA ALA A 67 -2.99 -4.00 -0.21
C ALA A 67 -1.65 -3.49 -0.79
N LEU A 68 -1.67 -2.72 -1.89
CA LEU A 68 -0.44 -2.14 -2.45
C LEU A 68 0.25 -1.18 -1.49
N ASN A 69 -0.50 -0.33 -0.79
CA ASN A 69 0.08 0.57 0.21
C ASN A 69 0.74 -0.18 1.37
N GLU A 70 0.26 -1.38 1.73
CA GLU A 70 0.94 -2.22 2.71
C GLU A 70 2.15 -2.95 2.12
N LEU A 71 2.06 -3.41 0.86
CA LEU A 71 3.17 -4.03 0.14
C LEU A 71 4.37 -3.07 0.03
N PHE A 72 4.12 -1.82 -0.36
CA PHE A 72 5.17 -0.81 -0.57
C PHE A 72 5.80 -0.28 0.73
N LYS A 73 5.38 -0.74 1.90
CA LYS A 73 6.15 -0.53 3.14
C LYS A 73 7.27 -1.55 3.32
N GLY A 74 7.30 -2.60 2.50
CA GLY A 74 8.24 -3.70 2.59
C GLY A 74 7.98 -4.64 3.77
N PRO A 75 8.80 -5.69 3.89
CA PRO A 75 8.77 -6.60 5.02
C PRO A 75 9.25 -5.91 6.31
N THR A 76 8.62 -6.27 7.42
CA THR A 76 9.05 -5.89 8.77
C THR A 76 10.43 -6.46 9.09
N LYS A 77 11.06 -5.98 10.17
CA LYS A 77 12.35 -6.51 10.61
C LYS A 77 12.28 -8.02 10.88
N GLN A 78 11.23 -8.47 11.58
CA GLN A 78 11.01 -9.87 11.92
C GLN A 78 10.76 -10.74 10.69
N GLU A 79 10.03 -10.22 9.69
CA GLU A 79 9.82 -10.92 8.42
C GLU A 79 11.12 -11.08 7.63
N ARG A 80 11.99 -10.05 7.63
CA ARG A 80 13.33 -10.14 7.04
C ARG A 80 14.21 -11.16 7.74
N GLU A 81 14.21 -11.17 9.08
CA GLU A 81 14.91 -12.19 9.87
C GLU A 81 14.37 -13.60 9.60
N ALA A 82 13.08 -13.72 9.23
CA ALA A 82 12.46 -14.96 8.79
C ALA A 82 12.68 -15.28 7.30
N GLY A 83 13.53 -14.52 6.58
CA GLY A 83 13.93 -14.80 5.20
C GLY A 83 13.03 -14.20 4.12
N LEU A 84 12.06 -13.35 4.48
CA LEU A 84 11.30 -12.58 3.50
C LEU A 84 12.11 -11.39 3.00
N PHE A 85 12.03 -11.15 1.70
CA PHE A 85 12.75 -10.09 1.00
C PHE A 85 11.80 -9.32 0.11
N SER A 86 12.09 -8.03 -0.09
CA SER A 86 11.47 -7.18 -1.11
C SER A 86 12.41 -6.02 -1.42
N TRP A 87 12.28 -5.45 -2.62
CA TRP A 87 12.88 -4.15 -2.94
C TRP A 87 12.16 -2.99 -2.26
N PHE A 88 10.94 -3.22 -1.78
CA PHE A 88 10.18 -2.24 -1.00
C PHE A 88 10.65 -2.19 0.45
N SER A 89 10.54 -1.01 1.03
CA SER A 89 10.97 -0.69 2.38
C SER A 89 10.12 0.45 2.94
N PRO A 90 10.31 0.86 4.21
CA PRO A 90 9.57 2.01 4.75
C PRO A 90 9.71 3.29 3.91
N GLU A 91 10.84 3.46 3.22
CA GLU A 91 11.12 4.57 2.30
C GLU A 91 10.19 4.56 1.07
N SER A 92 9.77 3.39 0.58
CA SER A 92 8.86 3.28 -0.57
C SER A 92 7.38 3.40 -0.20
N LYS A 93 7.02 3.71 1.06
CA LYS A 93 5.61 3.82 1.50
C LYS A 93 4.77 4.80 0.65
N GLY A 94 5.39 5.82 0.07
CA GLY A 94 4.77 6.82 -0.80
C GLY A 94 4.69 6.45 -2.28
N LEU A 95 5.17 5.26 -2.67
CA LEU A 95 5.38 4.88 -4.07
C LEU A 95 4.10 4.82 -4.91
N LEU A 96 2.93 4.58 -4.29
CA LEU A 96 1.65 4.54 -5.01
C LEU A 96 1.03 5.93 -5.13
N LYS A 97 1.07 6.53 -6.32
CA LYS A 97 0.29 7.74 -6.62
C LYS A 97 -1.17 7.40 -6.83
N ASN A 98 -1.43 6.45 -7.74
CA ASN A 98 -2.78 6.08 -8.10
C ASN A 98 -2.92 4.59 -8.42
N ILE A 99 -4.13 4.08 -8.17
CA ILE A 99 -4.61 2.86 -8.77
C ILE A 99 -6.05 3.10 -9.21
N ASN A 100 -6.29 2.88 -10.50
CA ASN A 100 -7.61 2.90 -11.12
C ASN A 100 -7.94 1.48 -11.56
N ILE A 101 -9.16 1.01 -11.28
CA ILE A 101 -9.60 -0.32 -11.70
C ILE A 101 -10.82 -0.15 -12.59
N LYS A 102 -10.69 -0.54 -13.85
CA LYS A 102 -11.72 -0.35 -14.88
C LYS A 102 -11.73 -1.54 -15.82
N ASN A 103 -12.91 -2.09 -16.08
CA ASN A 103 -13.13 -3.22 -17.00
C ASN A 103 -12.23 -4.45 -16.70
N GLY A 104 -11.95 -4.69 -15.43
CA GLY A 104 -11.08 -5.78 -14.99
C GLY A 104 -9.59 -5.50 -15.12
N TYR A 105 -9.16 -4.31 -15.53
CA TYR A 105 -7.76 -3.91 -15.58
C TYR A 105 -7.44 -2.97 -14.44
N ALA A 106 -6.30 -3.20 -13.78
CA ALA A 106 -5.74 -2.29 -12.80
C ALA A 106 -4.64 -1.44 -13.48
N TYR A 107 -4.77 -0.13 -13.39
CA TYR A 107 -3.81 0.85 -13.88
C TYR A 107 -3.09 1.41 -12.67
N VAL A 108 -1.85 0.99 -12.45
CA VAL A 108 -1.04 1.37 -11.28
C VAL A 108 -0.07 2.46 -11.70
N ASN A 109 -0.19 3.62 -11.07
CA ASN A 109 0.66 4.77 -11.30
C ASN A 109 1.62 4.96 -10.13
N PHE A 110 2.91 4.83 -10.43
CA PHE A 110 4.00 4.95 -9.48
C PHE A 110 4.53 6.38 -9.41
N ASP A 111 5.11 6.70 -8.26
CA ASP A 111 5.91 7.91 -8.07
C ASP A 111 7.29 7.79 -8.73
N GLY A 112 7.79 8.92 -9.25
CA GLY A 112 9.12 9.03 -9.88
C GLY A 112 10.26 8.53 -9.00
N TRP A 113 10.07 8.54 -7.67
CA TRP A 113 10.97 7.90 -6.70
C TRP A 113 11.36 6.45 -7.10
N LEU A 114 10.47 5.71 -7.77
CA LEU A 114 10.74 4.37 -8.30
C LEU A 114 12.03 4.30 -9.12
N VAL A 115 12.13 5.18 -10.11
CA VAL A 115 13.22 5.16 -11.10
C VAL A 115 14.54 5.55 -10.45
N GLU A 116 14.49 6.51 -9.53
CA GLU A 116 15.66 7.04 -8.83
C GLU A 116 16.24 6.06 -7.79
N ASN A 117 15.40 5.21 -7.17
CA ASN A 117 15.78 4.47 -5.97
C ASN A 117 15.75 2.95 -6.11
N LEU A 118 14.98 2.40 -7.06
CA LEU A 118 14.81 0.94 -7.21
C LEU A 118 15.49 0.36 -8.45
N GLY A 119 16.63 0.91 -8.90
CA GLY A 119 17.36 0.39 -10.06
C GLY A 119 17.71 -1.11 -9.98
N ASN A 120 17.92 -1.67 -8.78
CA ASN A 120 18.17 -3.11 -8.63
C ASN A 120 16.96 -3.99 -8.98
N ALA A 121 15.73 -3.43 -8.93
CA ALA A 121 14.51 -4.10 -9.34
C ALA A 121 14.42 -4.32 -10.86
N THR A 122 15.36 -3.79 -11.66
CA THR A 122 15.40 -3.99 -13.12
C THR A 122 16.41 -5.07 -13.52
N THR A 123 17.10 -5.70 -12.57
CA THR A 123 17.97 -6.87 -12.85
C THR A 123 17.12 -8.10 -13.20
N SER A 124 17.72 -9.16 -13.76
CA SER A 124 16.98 -10.37 -14.17
C SER A 124 16.09 -10.93 -13.04
N CYS A 125 16.68 -11.30 -11.90
CA CYS A 125 15.89 -11.75 -10.75
C CYS A 125 15.17 -10.61 -10.02
N GLY A 126 15.76 -9.40 -9.99
CA GLY A 126 15.11 -8.26 -9.36
C GLY A 126 13.74 -7.93 -9.98
N SER A 127 13.66 -7.97 -11.31
CA SER A 127 12.45 -7.71 -12.09
C SER A 127 11.40 -8.79 -11.88
N ALA A 128 11.81 -10.07 -11.86
CA ALA A 128 10.92 -11.18 -11.56
C ALA A 128 10.32 -11.07 -10.14
N SER A 129 11.14 -10.74 -9.13
CA SER A 129 10.66 -10.52 -7.75
C SER A 129 9.70 -9.35 -7.66
N PHE A 130 10.12 -8.17 -8.16
CA PHE A 130 9.30 -6.95 -8.15
C PHE A 130 7.94 -7.17 -8.80
N TYR A 131 7.94 -7.75 -10.00
CA TYR A 131 6.73 -8.04 -10.75
C TYR A 131 5.84 -9.04 -10.01
N SER A 132 6.40 -10.14 -9.49
CA SER A 132 5.63 -11.20 -8.85
C SER A 132 4.98 -10.77 -7.54
N GLU A 133 5.64 -9.93 -6.75
CA GLU A 133 5.07 -9.35 -5.52
C GLU A 133 3.83 -8.51 -5.81
N ILE A 134 3.93 -7.58 -6.77
CA ILE A 134 2.82 -6.70 -7.15
C ILE A 134 1.69 -7.50 -7.82
N MET A 135 2.02 -8.33 -8.80
CA MET A 135 1.04 -9.09 -9.57
C MET A 135 0.29 -10.09 -8.69
N THR A 136 0.98 -10.84 -7.83
CA THR A 136 0.32 -11.78 -6.92
C THR A 136 -0.57 -11.06 -5.91
N THR A 137 -0.12 -9.90 -5.43
CA THR A 137 -0.92 -9.04 -4.54
C THR A 137 -2.18 -8.50 -5.23
N LEU A 138 -2.13 -8.13 -6.51
CA LEU A 138 -3.31 -7.59 -7.20
C LEU A 138 -4.24 -8.67 -7.76
N MET A 139 -3.68 -9.71 -8.38
CA MET A 139 -4.46 -10.76 -9.00
C MET A 139 -5.12 -11.73 -8.00
N GLN A 140 -4.83 -11.61 -6.70
CA GLN A 140 -5.64 -12.28 -5.67
C GLN A 140 -7.12 -11.86 -5.74
N PHE A 141 -7.40 -10.66 -6.25
CA PHE A 141 -8.76 -10.15 -6.38
C PHE A 141 -9.35 -10.62 -7.72
N PRO A 142 -10.41 -11.44 -7.72
CA PRO A 142 -10.91 -12.06 -8.94
C PRO A 142 -11.46 -11.05 -9.95
N THR A 143 -11.74 -9.81 -9.52
CA THR A 143 -12.14 -8.71 -10.41
C THR A 143 -10.98 -8.12 -11.20
N ILE A 144 -9.72 -8.32 -10.80
CA ILE A 144 -8.53 -7.85 -11.51
C ILE A 144 -8.03 -8.99 -12.39
N LYS A 145 -8.04 -8.77 -13.70
CA LYS A 145 -7.66 -9.74 -14.75
C LYS A 145 -6.33 -9.39 -15.40
N LYS A 146 -5.95 -8.11 -15.39
CA LYS A 146 -4.69 -7.62 -15.93
C LYS A 146 -4.24 -6.39 -15.16
N VAL A 147 -2.94 -6.12 -15.16
CA VAL A 147 -2.34 -4.95 -14.54
C VAL A 147 -1.47 -4.25 -15.57
N PHE A 148 -1.57 -2.92 -15.61
CA PHE A 148 -0.70 -2.04 -16.38
C PHE A 148 -0.04 -1.05 -15.43
N PHE A 149 1.10 -0.54 -15.84
CA PHE A 149 1.97 0.28 -15.00
C PHE A 149 2.36 1.57 -15.72
N ALA A 150 2.54 2.63 -14.93
CA ALA A 150 3.07 3.91 -15.36
C ALA A 150 3.92 4.50 -14.24
N VAL A 151 4.88 5.35 -14.60
CA VAL A 151 5.60 6.23 -13.66
C VAL A 151 5.19 7.66 -13.97
N GLU A 152 4.73 8.41 -12.97
CA GLU A 152 4.30 9.80 -13.17
C GLU A 152 3.21 9.95 -14.26
N GLY A 153 2.37 8.93 -14.41
CA GLY A 153 1.34 8.86 -15.46
C GLY A 153 1.86 8.52 -16.85
N ASP A 154 3.16 8.24 -17.02
CA ASP A 154 3.75 7.79 -18.29
C ASP A 154 4.00 6.27 -18.29
N PRO A 155 3.26 5.50 -19.11
CA PRO A 155 3.54 4.07 -19.29
C PRO A 155 4.92 3.81 -19.90
N ALA A 156 5.36 4.62 -20.88
CA ALA A 156 6.64 4.40 -21.56
C ALA A 156 7.79 4.46 -20.55
N ALA A 157 7.78 5.46 -19.66
CA ALA A 157 8.75 5.57 -18.57
C ALA A 157 8.85 4.29 -17.72
N TYR A 158 7.73 3.61 -17.43
CA TYR A 158 7.76 2.35 -16.70
C TYR A 158 8.36 1.21 -17.55
N TYR A 159 7.90 1.01 -18.78
CA TYR A 159 8.31 -0.13 -19.61
C TYR A 159 9.77 -0.01 -20.09
N GLU A 160 10.25 1.21 -20.28
CA GLU A 160 11.67 1.50 -20.50
C GLU A 160 12.51 1.23 -19.25
N TRP A 161 12.08 1.73 -18.08
CA TRP A 161 12.77 1.46 -16.81
C TRP A 161 12.86 -0.04 -16.51
N MET A 162 11.79 -0.80 -16.77
CA MET A 162 11.77 -2.26 -16.64
C MET A 162 12.55 -3.00 -17.74
N GLN A 163 13.11 -2.31 -18.74
CA GLN A 163 13.87 -2.89 -19.85
C GLN A 163 13.05 -3.89 -20.70
N ILE A 164 11.73 -3.71 -20.74
CA ILE A 164 10.80 -4.51 -21.56
C ILE A 164 10.72 -3.94 -22.98
N GLY A 165 11.00 -2.64 -23.15
CA GLY A 165 11.07 -1.96 -24.44
C GLY A 165 9.71 -1.40 -24.89
N GLU A 166 8.80 -2.27 -25.33
CA GLU A 166 7.51 -1.84 -25.89
C GLU A 166 6.36 -1.88 -24.88
N CYS A 167 5.50 -0.86 -24.91
CA CYS A 167 4.25 -0.91 -24.16
C CYS A 167 3.30 -2.00 -24.70
N PRO A 168 2.48 -2.60 -23.83
CA PRO A 168 1.51 -3.60 -24.24
C PRO A 168 0.52 -3.07 -25.28
N LYS A 169 0.21 -3.87 -26.29
CA LYS A 169 -0.82 -3.55 -27.30
C LYS A 169 -2.20 -3.34 -26.68
N GLU A 170 -2.51 -4.07 -25.61
CA GLU A 170 -3.78 -3.93 -24.88
C GLU A 170 -3.86 -2.65 -24.04
N LEU A 171 -2.73 -1.94 -23.88
CA LEU A 171 -2.68 -0.57 -23.38
C LEU A 171 -2.68 0.45 -24.54
N ASN A 172 -3.15 0.07 -25.74
CA ASN A 172 -3.13 0.89 -26.94
C ASN A 172 -1.75 1.53 -27.21
N ASN A 173 -0.66 0.80 -26.95
CA ASN A 173 0.73 1.25 -27.12
C ASN A 173 1.05 2.53 -26.30
N CYS A 174 0.93 2.44 -24.97
CA CYS A 174 1.23 3.50 -23.98
C CYS A 174 0.12 4.56 -23.78
N ASP A 175 -1.15 4.26 -24.02
CA ASP A 175 -2.25 5.17 -23.63
C ASP A 175 -2.24 5.39 -22.10
N ASN A 176 -2.16 6.66 -21.69
CA ASN A 176 -2.06 7.07 -20.30
C ASN A 176 -3.39 7.50 -19.67
N SER A 177 -4.50 7.50 -20.41
CA SER A 177 -5.79 8.09 -20.00
C SER A 177 -6.43 7.49 -18.74
N ASN A 178 -5.94 6.34 -18.25
CA ASN A 178 -6.47 5.64 -17.09
C ASN A 178 -5.56 5.65 -15.85
N PHE A 179 -4.36 6.24 -15.92
CA PHE A 179 -3.38 6.28 -14.81
C PHE A 179 -3.51 7.50 -13.90
#